data_AF-B7LNK5-F1
#
_entry.id   AF-B7LNK5-F1
#
_cell.length_a   1.000
_cell.length_b   1.000
_cell.length_c   1.000
_cell.angle_alpha   90.00
_cell.angle_beta   90.00
_cell.angle_gamma   90.00
#
_symmetry.space_group_name_H-M   'P 1'
#
loop_
_entity.id
_entity.type
_entity.pdbx_description
1 polymer ?
#
loop_
_entity_poly.entity_id
_entity_poly.type
_entity_poly.pdbx_seq_one_letter_code
_entity_poly.pdbx_strand_id
1 'polypeptide(L)'
;MKKDYAYAIELPYWQAPNDYVHIESIGDSLIISFPLWRASTKYSRFKGVVEFTEVWATRYERNKDRRYYTPCGENDFASCYWVVPVSSWLEKLENERTEHFTDWKLYDSGTYTHYIVQSHDFYIEIIAKKITISRKLKK
;
A
#
# COMPACT_ATOMS: atom_id res chain seq x y z
N MET A 1 5.72 17.34 7.91
CA MET A 1 4.80 16.18 8.02
C MET A 1 5.06 15.47 9.34
N LYS A 2 4.04 14.90 9.99
CA LYS A 2 4.23 14.17 11.24
C LYS A 2 4.87 12.80 10.94
N LYS A 3 5.82 12.37 11.78
CA LYS A 3 6.45 11.04 11.68
C LYS A 3 5.40 9.96 11.89
N ASP A 4 5.48 8.89 11.10
CA ASP A 4 4.55 7.75 11.12
C ASP A 4 3.09 8.18 11.05
N TYR A 5 2.81 9.18 10.21
CA TYR A 5 1.46 9.64 9.95
C TYR A 5 1.02 9.18 8.56
N ALA A 6 -0.07 8.41 8.51
CA ALA A 6 -0.65 7.88 7.28
C ALA A 6 -1.64 8.89 6.68
N TYR A 7 -1.41 9.28 5.43
CA TYR A 7 -2.29 10.14 4.66
C TYR A 7 -3.08 9.31 3.66
N ALA A 8 -4.42 9.37 3.74
CA ALA A 8 -5.29 8.68 2.80
C ALA A 8 -5.24 9.35 1.43
N ILE A 9 -5.07 8.55 0.38
CA ILE A 9 -5.19 8.96 -1.01
C ILE A 9 -6.36 8.20 -1.63
N GLU A 10 -7.30 8.94 -2.22
CA GLU A 10 -8.49 8.39 -2.85
C GLU A 10 -8.11 7.39 -3.94
N LEU A 11 -8.75 6.22 -3.92
CA LEU A 11 -8.72 5.30 -5.03
C LEU A 11 -9.81 5.70 -6.03
N PRO A 12 -9.52 5.71 -7.34
CA PRO A 12 -10.52 6.03 -8.36
C PRO A 12 -11.62 4.97 -8.51
N TYR A 13 -11.58 3.90 -7.71
CA TYR A 13 -12.49 2.77 -7.77
C TYR A 13 -12.92 2.33 -6.38
N TRP A 14 -14.22 2.13 -6.17
CA TRP A 14 -14.79 1.68 -4.90
C TRP A 14 -14.44 0.22 -4.62
N GLN A 15 -13.51 0.00 -3.70
CA GLN A 15 -13.16 -1.33 -3.19
C GLN A 15 -14.33 -1.90 -2.38
N ALA A 16 -14.65 -3.18 -2.60
CA ALA A 16 -15.61 -3.89 -1.75
C ALA A 16 -14.98 -4.07 -0.33
N PRO A 17 -15.57 -3.48 0.72
CA PRO A 17 -14.95 -3.44 2.06
C PRO A 17 -14.91 -4.80 2.76
N ASN A 18 -15.77 -5.73 2.34
CA ASN A 18 -15.95 -7.03 2.98
C ASN A 18 -15.07 -8.14 2.37
N ASP A 19 -14.35 -7.85 1.29
CA ASP A 19 -13.59 -8.87 0.58
C ASP A 19 -12.10 -8.79 0.87
N TYR A 20 -11.47 -9.96 0.91
CA TYR A 20 -10.03 -10.06 0.91
C TYR A 20 -9.45 -9.57 -0.42
N VAL A 21 -8.29 -8.96 -0.33
CA VAL A 21 -7.48 -8.67 -1.51
C VAL A 21 -6.69 -9.90 -1.91
N HIS A 22 -6.48 -10.07 -3.22
CA HIS A 22 -5.58 -11.05 -3.77
C HIS A 22 -4.20 -10.41 -3.94
N ILE A 23 -3.16 -11.08 -3.45
CA ILE A 23 -1.79 -10.59 -3.47
C ILE A 23 -0.96 -11.53 -4.32
N GLU A 24 -0.26 -10.97 -5.30
CA GLU A 24 0.62 -11.69 -6.19
C GLU A 24 1.99 -10.98 -6.19
N SER A 25 3.06 -11.73 -5.94
CA SER A 25 4.43 -11.22 -5.95
C SER A 25 5.16 -11.78 -7.15
N ILE A 26 5.72 -10.90 -7.99
CA ILE A 26 6.44 -11.28 -9.21
C ILE A 26 7.73 -10.46 -9.26
N GLY A 27 8.88 -11.10 -9.05
CA GLY A 27 10.17 -10.40 -9.00
C GLY A 27 10.19 -9.34 -7.90
N ASP A 28 10.50 -8.11 -8.27
CA ASP A 28 10.49 -6.90 -7.43
C ASP A 28 9.15 -6.17 -7.43
N SER A 29 8.08 -6.81 -7.91
CA SER A 29 6.75 -6.22 -8.05
C SER A 29 5.73 -6.93 -7.17
N LEU A 30 4.84 -6.16 -6.55
CA LEU A 30 3.71 -6.64 -5.76
C LEU A 30 2.40 -6.13 -6.36
N ILE A 31 1.55 -7.06 -6.76
CA ILE A 31 0.25 -6.78 -7.36
C ILE A 31 -0.83 -7.11 -6.34
N ILE A 32 -1.61 -6.10 -5.97
CA ILE A 32 -2.77 -6.25 -5.09
C ILE A 32 -4.03 -6.05 -5.93
N SER A 33 -4.84 -7.11 -6.05
CA SER A 33 -6.13 -7.07 -6.72
C SER A 33 -7.27 -7.08 -5.71
N PHE A 34 -8.32 -6.29 -5.95
CA PHE A 34 -9.52 -6.33 -5.11
C PHE A 34 -10.81 -6.22 -5.94
N PRO A 35 -11.90 -6.85 -5.48
CA PRO A 35 -13.20 -6.69 -6.12
C PRO A 35 -13.72 -5.27 -5.95
N LEU A 36 -14.39 -4.77 -6.99
CA LEU A 36 -14.98 -3.44 -7.00
C LEU A 36 -16.49 -3.50 -6.82
N TRP A 37 -17.03 -2.50 -6.15
CA TRP A 37 -18.46 -2.18 -6.16
C TRP A 37 -18.75 -1.14 -7.24
N ARG A 38 -19.81 -1.36 -8.04
CA ARG A 38 -20.35 -0.36 -8.99
C ARG A 38 -21.47 0.47 -8.37
N ALA A 39 -22.07 -0.06 -7.32
CA ALA A 39 -23.05 0.56 -6.44
C ALA A 39 -22.98 -0.23 -5.11
N SER A 40 -23.54 0.31 -4.03
CA SER A 40 -23.60 -0.40 -2.74
C SER A 40 -24.08 -1.84 -2.95
N THR A 41 -23.29 -2.80 -2.44
CA THR A 41 -23.50 -4.25 -2.54
C THR A 41 -23.56 -4.87 -3.95
N LYS A 42 -23.34 -4.09 -5.02
CA LYS A 42 -23.32 -4.58 -6.41
C LYS A 42 -21.90 -4.68 -6.93
N TYR A 43 -21.44 -5.91 -7.13
CA TYR A 43 -20.13 -6.16 -7.73
C TYR A 43 -20.02 -5.70 -9.17
N SER A 44 -18.84 -5.17 -9.49
CA SER A 44 -18.40 -4.91 -10.86
C SER A 44 -17.87 -6.19 -11.51
N ARG A 45 -17.94 -6.23 -12.85
CA ARG A 45 -17.23 -7.23 -13.68
C ARG A 45 -15.72 -6.97 -13.73
N PHE A 46 -15.29 -5.80 -13.26
CA PHE A 46 -13.88 -5.44 -13.14
C PHE A 46 -13.37 -5.67 -11.71
N LYS A 47 -12.06 -5.84 -11.59
CA LYS A 47 -11.30 -5.79 -10.34
C LYS A 47 -10.36 -4.58 -10.37
N GLY A 48 -10.21 -3.94 -9.22
CA GLY A 48 -9.19 -2.92 -9.01
C GLY A 48 -7.85 -3.60 -8.85
N VAL A 49 -6.79 -2.98 -9.36
CA VAL A 49 -5.43 -3.49 -9.28
C VAL A 49 -4.53 -2.34 -8.88
N VAL A 50 -3.77 -2.55 -7.82
CA VAL A 50 -2.71 -1.65 -7.36
C VAL A 50 -1.41 -2.43 -7.50
N GLU A 51 -0.54 -1.94 -8.37
CA GLU A 51 0.74 -2.56 -8.69
C GLU A 51 1.86 -1.68 -8.12
N PHE A 52 2.66 -2.28 -7.25
CA PHE A 52 3.87 -1.69 -6.70
C PHE A 52 5.06 -2.28 -7.42
N THR A 53 5.99 -1.45 -7.89
CA THR A 53 7.23 -1.90 -8.53
C THR A 53 8.44 -1.35 -7.81
N GLU A 54 9.58 -2.05 -7.95
CA GLU A 54 10.80 -1.82 -7.16
C GLU A 54 10.48 -1.91 -5.65
N VAL A 55 9.82 -2.99 -5.26
CA VAL A 55 9.43 -3.28 -3.87
C VAL A 55 10.68 -3.71 -3.09
N TRP A 56 10.95 -3.02 -1.99
CA TRP A 56 12.03 -3.37 -1.08
C TRP A 56 11.52 -4.31 0.02
N ALA A 57 10.41 -3.96 0.66
CA ALA A 57 9.90 -4.71 1.80
C ALA A 57 8.38 -4.72 1.83
N THR A 58 7.80 -5.81 2.33
CA THR A 58 6.35 -5.94 2.58
C THR A 58 6.14 -6.55 3.95
N ARG A 59 5.18 -6.05 4.71
CA ARG A 59 4.74 -6.65 5.98
C ARG A 59 3.22 -6.68 6.08
N TYR A 60 2.71 -7.64 6.85
CA TYR A 60 1.29 -7.82 7.11
C TYR A 60 0.99 -7.48 8.56
N GLU A 61 0.09 -6.53 8.80
CA GLU A 61 -0.32 -6.15 10.15
C GLU A 61 -1.79 -6.52 10.37
N ARG A 62 -2.02 -7.51 11.24
CA ARG A 62 -3.35 -8.02 11.57
C ARG A 62 -4.00 -7.26 12.72
N ASN A 63 -3.22 -6.51 13.49
CA ASN A 63 -3.70 -5.79 14.66
C ASN A 63 -4.22 -4.40 14.25
N LYS A 64 -5.45 -4.35 13.76
CA LYS A 64 -6.12 -3.09 13.43
C LYS A 64 -6.32 -2.16 14.63
N ASP A 65 -6.35 -2.73 15.84
CA ASP A 65 -6.55 -2.00 17.09
C ASP A 65 -5.27 -1.32 17.60
N ARG A 66 -4.10 -1.81 17.19
CA ARG A 66 -2.84 -1.07 17.36
C ARG A 66 -2.74 -0.03 16.25
N ARG A 67 -3.32 1.13 16.54
CA ARG A 67 -3.16 2.37 15.77
C ARG A 67 -1.68 2.80 15.77
N TYR A 68 -0.83 2.16 14.96
CA TYR A 68 0.49 2.72 14.64
C TYR A 68 0.36 4.07 13.95
N TYR A 69 -0.82 4.35 13.37
CA TYR A 69 -1.17 5.59 12.70
C TYR A 69 -2.33 6.25 13.45
N THR A 70 -2.15 7.53 13.85
CA THR A 70 -3.18 8.34 14.51
C THR A 70 -4.44 8.40 13.62
N PRO A 71 -5.68 8.37 14.16
CA PRO A 71 -6.89 8.42 13.34
C PRO A 71 -6.83 9.56 12.33
N CYS A 72 -7.00 9.20 11.05
CA CYS A 72 -7.13 10.13 9.93
C CYS A 72 -8.22 11.17 10.24
N GLY A 73 -8.04 12.39 9.71
CA GLY A 73 -9.17 13.31 9.53
C GLY A 73 -10.26 12.68 8.65
N GLU A 74 -11.43 13.31 8.62
CA GLU A 74 -12.65 12.84 7.92
C GLU A 74 -12.32 12.14 6.60
N ASN A 75 -12.50 10.82 6.59
CA ASN A 75 -12.25 9.97 5.43
C ASN A 75 -13.56 9.83 4.66
N ASP A 76 -13.89 10.84 3.85
CA ASP A 76 -15.11 10.85 3.02
C ASP A 76 -14.99 9.98 1.75
N PHE A 77 -13.84 9.33 1.53
CA PHE A 77 -13.58 8.51 0.36
C PHE A 77 -14.24 7.13 0.47
N ALA A 78 -14.85 6.69 -0.63
CA ALA A 78 -15.42 5.33 -0.74
C ALA A 78 -14.34 4.24 -0.66
N SER A 79 -13.10 4.56 -1.04
CA SER A 79 -11.94 3.69 -0.97
C SER A 79 -10.65 4.52 -1.03
N CYS A 80 -9.62 4.08 -0.31
CA CYS A 80 -8.33 4.74 -0.28
C CYS A 80 -7.20 3.75 -0.06
N TYR A 81 -5.98 4.18 -0.39
CA TYR A 81 -4.74 3.62 0.14
C TYR A 81 -4.07 4.71 0.97
N TRP A 82 -3.16 4.36 1.87
CA TRP A 82 -2.43 5.36 2.65
C TRP A 82 -0.98 5.46 2.21
N VAL A 83 -0.43 6.65 2.40
CA VAL A 83 0.99 6.95 2.24
C VAL A 83 1.53 7.50 3.55
N VAL A 84 2.68 6.97 3.98
CA VAL A 84 3.42 7.46 5.15
C VAL A 84 4.68 8.16 4.63
N PRO A 85 4.64 9.49 4.43
CA PRO A 85 5.74 10.23 3.79
C PRO A 85 7.00 10.31 4.67
N VAL A 86 6.84 10.23 6.00
CA VAL A 86 7.95 10.18 6.96
C VAL A 86 7.80 8.91 7.77
N SER A 87 8.40 7.82 7.27
CA SER A 87 8.24 6.47 7.82
C SER A 87 9.47 6.05 8.63
N SER A 88 9.29 5.78 9.92
CA SER A 88 10.33 5.18 10.78
C SER A 88 10.75 3.80 10.29
N TRP A 89 9.83 3.07 9.64
CA TRP A 89 10.16 1.75 9.08
C TRP A 89 11.09 1.89 7.87
N LEU A 90 10.84 2.86 6.99
CA LEU A 90 11.74 3.15 5.87
C LEU A 90 13.11 3.61 6.37
N GLU A 91 13.14 4.53 7.34
CA GLU A 91 14.40 5.00 7.95
C GLU A 91 15.22 3.85 8.53
N LYS A 92 14.56 2.90 9.22
CA LYS A 92 15.22 1.71 9.76
C LYS A 92 15.83 0.84 8.66
N LEU A 93 15.08 0.59 7.58
CA LEU A 93 15.57 -0.19 6.44
C LEU A 93 16.74 0.51 5.73
N GLU A 94 16.68 1.83 5.59
CA GLU A 94 17.79 2.62 5.05
C GLU A 94 19.04 2.54 5.92
N ASN A 95 18.89 2.63 7.24
CA ASN A 95 20.00 2.51 8.18
C ASN A 95 20.62 1.10 8.13
N GLU A 96 19.80 0.04 8.22
CA GLU A 96 20.25 -1.35 8.14
C GLU A 96 21.03 -1.60 6.83
N ARG A 97 20.53 -1.10 5.69
CA ARG A 97 21.21 -1.27 4.41
C ARG A 97 22.49 -0.45 4.31
N THR A 98 22.51 0.77 4.86
CA THR A 98 23.70 1.63 4.86
C THR A 98 24.80 1.05 5.74
N GLU A 99 24.46 0.41 6.86
CA GLU A 99 25.41 -0.29 7.73
C GLU A 99 26.12 -1.44 7.02
N HIS A 100 25.42 -2.16 6.14
CA HIS A 100 25.99 -3.27 5.39
C HIS A 100 26.60 -2.88 4.04
N PHE A 101 26.08 -1.83 3.40
CA PHE A 101 26.46 -1.40 2.05
C PHE A 101 26.46 0.13 1.97
N THR A 102 27.51 0.80 2.44
CA THR A 102 27.57 2.27 2.54
C THR A 102 27.25 3.02 1.24
N ASP A 103 27.61 2.45 0.09
CA ASP A 103 27.48 3.09 -1.23
C ASP A 103 26.20 2.68 -1.98
N TRP A 104 25.24 2.05 -1.30
CA TRP A 104 24.03 1.50 -1.95
C TRP A 104 23.21 2.54 -2.72
N LYS A 105 23.24 3.79 -2.26
CA LYS A 105 22.55 4.93 -2.89
C LYS A 105 23.15 5.30 -4.27
N LEU A 106 24.36 4.84 -4.60
CA LEU A 106 24.98 5.11 -5.91
C LEU A 106 24.39 4.25 -7.02
N TYR A 107 23.98 3.02 -6.71
CA TYR A 107 23.44 2.09 -7.71
C TYR A 107 21.93 1.86 -7.57
N ASP A 108 21.36 2.13 -6.40
CA ASP A 108 19.91 2.07 -6.17
C ASP A 108 19.33 3.48 -6.10
N SER A 109 19.24 4.11 -7.27
CA SER A 109 18.69 5.46 -7.40
C SER A 109 17.16 5.44 -7.34
N GLY A 110 16.57 6.36 -6.58
CA GLY A 110 15.13 6.52 -6.45
C GLY A 110 14.69 6.79 -5.02
N THR A 111 13.45 7.25 -4.87
CA THR A 111 12.86 7.52 -3.55
C THR A 111 11.86 6.42 -3.21
N TYR A 112 12.17 5.66 -2.17
CA TYR A 112 11.22 4.71 -1.60
C TYR A 112 10.15 5.45 -0.81
N THR A 113 8.92 4.94 -0.90
CA THR A 113 7.77 5.47 -0.19
C THR A 113 7.09 4.32 0.53
N HIS A 114 6.55 4.62 1.72
CA HIS A 114 5.78 3.68 2.49
C HIS A 114 4.29 3.81 2.16
N TYR A 115 3.74 2.74 1.60
CA TYR A 115 2.34 2.57 1.25
C TYR A 115 1.64 1.61 2.20
N ILE A 116 0.35 1.84 2.43
CA ILE A 116 -0.51 0.94 3.19
C ILE A 116 -1.76 0.66 2.36
N VAL A 117 -2.10 -0.61 2.22
CA VAL A 117 -3.32 -1.07 1.56
C VAL A 117 -4.14 -1.87 2.56
N GLN A 118 -5.44 -1.57 2.64
CA GLN A 118 -6.36 -2.28 3.52
C GLN A 118 -6.92 -3.52 2.84
N SER A 119 -6.79 -4.66 3.51
CA SER A 119 -7.55 -5.88 3.27
C SER A 119 -8.70 -6.00 4.28
N HIS A 120 -9.53 -7.04 4.13
CA HIS A 120 -10.66 -7.26 5.03
C HIS A 120 -10.24 -7.34 6.50
N ASP A 121 -9.17 -8.07 6.81
CA ASP A 121 -8.74 -8.34 8.21
C ASP A 121 -7.40 -7.71 8.60
N PHE A 122 -6.62 -7.23 7.64
CA PHE A 122 -5.25 -6.78 7.90
C PHE A 122 -4.85 -5.63 6.98
N TYR A 123 -3.82 -4.90 7.39
CA TYR A 123 -3.12 -3.95 6.54
C TYR A 123 -1.92 -4.62 5.88
N ILE A 124 -1.68 -4.23 4.63
CA ILE A 124 -0.50 -4.61 3.86
C ILE A 124 0.33 -3.35 3.78
N GLU A 125 1.49 -3.35 4.41
CA GLU A 125 2.44 -2.25 4.39
C GLU A 125 3.56 -2.58 3.41
N ILE A 126 3.84 -1.65 2.49
CA ILE A 126 4.75 -1.85 1.36
C ILE A 126 5.73 -0.69 1.31
N ILE A 127 7.03 -1.00 1.19
CA ILE A 127 8.06 -0.04 0.80
C ILE A 127 8.37 -0.26 -0.67
N ALA A 128 8.02 0.71 -1.52
CA ALA A 128 8.24 0.64 -2.97
C ALA A 128 8.54 2.03 -3.53
N LYS A 129 9.09 2.10 -4.75
CA LYS A 129 9.34 3.40 -5.41
C LYS A 129 8.15 3.86 -6.24
N LYS A 130 7.42 2.93 -6.85
CA LYS A 130 6.37 3.23 -7.82
C LYS A 130 5.07 2.52 -7.45
N ILE A 131 3.97 3.20 -7.71
CA ILE A 131 2.61 2.69 -7.59
C ILE A 131 1.86 2.98 -8.89
N THR A 132 1.20 1.97 -9.44
CA THR A 132 0.33 2.09 -10.61
C THR A 132 -1.04 1.53 -10.27
N ILE A 133 -2.09 2.32 -10.52
CA ILE A 133 -3.47 1.94 -10.21
C ILE A 133 -4.20 1.72 -11.54
N SER A 134 -4.81 0.54 -11.68
CA SER A 134 -5.54 0.16 -12.89
C SER A 134 -6.80 -0.64 -12.55
N ARG A 135 -7.64 -0.86 -13.56
CA ARG A 135 -8.78 -1.79 -13.49
C ARG A 135 -8.60 -2.88 -14.55
N LYS A 136 -8.89 -4.12 -14.21
CA LYS A 136 -8.83 -5.27 -15.13
C LYS A 136 -10.15 -6.03 -15.12
N LEU A 137 -10.52 -6.65 -16.24
CA LEU A 137 -11.70 -7.52 -16.31
C LEU A 137 -11.45 -8.76 -15.42
N LYS A 138 -12.46 -9.20 -14.66
CA LYS A 138 -12.41 -10.48 -13.97
C LYS A 138 -12.34 -11.59 -15.03
N LYS A 139 -11.30 -12.43 -14.97
CA LYS A 139 -11.22 -13.67 -15.75
C LYS A 139 -12.11 -14.72 -15.11
#